data_AF-A0A1X2H885-F1
#
_entry.id   AF-A0A1X2H885-F1
#
_cell.length_a   1.000
_cell.length_b   1.000
_cell.length_c   1.000
_cell.angle_alpha   90.00
_cell.angle_beta   90.00
_cell.angle_gamma   90.00
#
_symmetry.space_group_name_H-M   'P 1'
#
loop_
_entity.id
_entity.type
_entity.pdbx_description
1 polymer ?
#
loop_
_entity_poly.entity_id
_entity_poly.type
_entity_poly.pdbx_seq_one_letter_code
_entity_poly.pdbx_strand_id
1 'polypeptide(L)'
;MAALGCLALITPLAEAANTEVAATSDGLNPMQPFSSGQTATMSTSYPNGMIHSDMLTSALSEYYENIVDQVVVTLIEDITSSAPYSYMSIYHISPMKRGADRAPVRLFVHALRDHLNLMRANLLASIHPLVESNLPAIFSPLPSTLAANELTEDILALNRHIGFQLGLIVNVNEAADIMIAQSMPRLNSENSNDNEEDDDDAYYDDEQRHRVSVKVRWQQKSRQMLMTLRRHLVPSEDEQVEEMVLVDASQQEEESKESKALADWLRAWLAEIEQILVIEFDQRVQDATLSILEDFLVDDDN
;
A
#
# COMPACT_ATOMS: atom_id res chain seq x y z
N MET A 1 0.09 -7.32 33.09
CA MET A 1 -1.32 -7.78 33.01
C MET A 1 -2.20 -6.56 32.79
N ALA A 2 -3.05 -6.62 31.75
CA ALA A 2 -3.93 -5.56 31.21
C ALA A 2 -3.33 -4.68 30.09
N ALA A 3 -3.29 -5.24 28.88
CA ALA A 3 -3.45 -4.54 27.59
C ALA A 3 -3.71 -5.60 26.49
N LEU A 4 -4.73 -6.43 26.70
CA LEU A 4 -5.27 -7.38 25.71
C LEU A 4 -6.77 -7.09 25.66
N GLY A 5 -7.21 -6.31 24.68
CA GLY A 5 -8.62 -5.93 24.58
C GLY A 5 -8.89 -4.81 23.61
N CYS A 6 -8.56 -5.03 22.33
CA CYS A 6 -9.17 -4.32 21.19
C CYS A 6 -8.92 -5.07 19.85
N LEU A 7 -8.86 -6.41 19.88
CA LEU A 7 -9.02 -7.25 18.69
C LEU A 7 -10.43 -7.85 18.74
N ALA A 8 -11.43 -7.02 18.44
CA ALA A 8 -12.79 -7.48 18.23
C ALA A 8 -13.03 -7.66 16.72
N LEU A 9 -12.92 -8.92 16.29
CA LEU A 9 -13.76 -9.57 15.28
C LEU A 9 -14.09 -8.78 14.00
N ILE A 10 -13.24 -8.91 12.99
CA ILE A 10 -13.69 -8.96 11.59
C ILE A 10 -13.64 -10.44 11.21
N THR A 11 -14.76 -11.13 11.38
CA THR A 11 -14.94 -12.51 10.93
C THR A 11 -15.24 -12.50 9.43
N PRO A 12 -14.54 -13.28 8.58
CA PRO A 12 -14.97 -13.50 7.21
C PRO A 12 -16.24 -14.35 7.22
N LEU A 13 -17.28 -13.85 6.58
CA LEU A 13 -18.57 -14.51 6.41
C LEU A 13 -18.42 -15.67 5.41
N ALA A 14 -18.10 -16.86 5.91
CA ALA A 14 -18.19 -18.10 5.16
C ALA A 14 -19.56 -18.74 5.41
N GLU A 15 -20.35 -18.80 4.35
CA GLU A 15 -21.72 -19.27 4.29
C GLU A 15 -21.78 -20.81 4.19
N ALA A 16 -22.47 -21.47 5.12
CA ALA A 16 -22.94 -22.85 4.94
C ALA A 16 -24.18 -23.16 5.79
N ALA A 17 -25.19 -23.68 5.08
CA ALA A 17 -26.31 -24.53 5.51
C ALA A 17 -27.63 -23.87 5.98
N ASN A 18 -28.58 -23.86 5.03
CA ASN A 18 -30.00 -24.25 5.15
C ASN A 18 -30.61 -24.29 6.55
N THR A 19 -31.53 -23.35 6.83
CA THR A 19 -32.69 -23.61 7.68
C THR A 19 -33.88 -22.79 7.20
N GLU A 20 -34.91 -23.51 6.77
CA GLU A 20 -36.22 -23.07 6.34
C GLU A 20 -37.07 -22.64 7.57
N VAL A 21 -37.36 -21.35 7.77
CA VAL A 21 -38.54 -20.88 8.54
C VAL A 21 -38.97 -19.44 8.11
N ALA A 22 -40.19 -19.38 7.58
CA ALA A 22 -41.23 -18.34 7.63
C ALA A 22 -40.88 -16.84 7.84
N ALA A 23 -41.10 -16.08 6.75
CA ALA A 23 -41.83 -14.82 6.65
C ALA A 23 -41.95 -13.90 7.89
N THR A 24 -41.27 -12.76 7.80
CA THR A 24 -41.88 -11.44 8.07
C THR A 24 -41.15 -10.41 7.20
N SER A 25 -41.91 -9.76 6.30
CA SER A 25 -41.41 -8.74 5.40
C SER A 25 -41.32 -7.41 6.14
N ASP A 26 -40.13 -6.82 6.20
CA ASP A 26 -40.02 -5.38 6.42
C ASP A 26 -38.83 -4.84 5.63
N GLY A 27 -39.11 -3.77 4.87
CA GLY A 27 -38.34 -3.33 3.72
C GLY A 27 -36.92 -2.87 4.05
N LEU A 28 -35.95 -3.52 3.40
CA LEU A 28 -34.61 -2.99 3.18
C LEU A 28 -34.33 -3.04 1.68
N ASN A 29 -33.90 -1.89 1.15
CA ASN A 29 -33.59 -1.68 -0.26
C ASN A 29 -32.52 -2.68 -0.74
N PRO A 30 -32.76 -3.45 -1.83
CA PRO A 30 -31.69 -4.20 -2.46
C PRO A 30 -30.69 -3.21 -3.09
N MET A 31 -29.41 -3.41 -2.79
CA MET A 31 -28.31 -2.81 -3.55
C MET A 31 -28.56 -3.05 -5.03
N GLN A 32 -28.55 -1.96 -5.80
CA GLN A 32 -28.77 -2.02 -7.23
C GLN A 32 -27.68 -2.85 -7.91
N PRO A 33 -28.03 -3.69 -8.89
CA PRO A 33 -27.04 -4.31 -9.76
C PRO A 33 -26.28 -3.21 -10.52
N PHE A 34 -24.96 -3.35 -10.57
CA PHE A 34 -24.05 -2.49 -11.30
C PHE A 34 -24.55 -2.29 -12.75
N SER A 35 -24.89 -1.06 -13.08
CA SER A 35 -25.06 -0.63 -14.47
C SER A 35 -23.70 -0.20 -14.99
N SER A 36 -22.91 -1.18 -15.43
CA SER A 36 -21.65 -0.95 -16.15
C SER A 36 -21.99 -0.26 -17.47
N GLY A 37 -21.66 1.03 -17.55
CA GLY A 37 -21.83 1.82 -18.76
C GLY A 37 -20.84 1.41 -19.85
N GLN A 38 -21.39 1.25 -21.05
CA GLN A 38 -20.72 1.33 -22.35
C GLN A 38 -19.71 0.22 -22.68
N THR A 39 -20.23 -0.98 -22.93
CA THR A 39 -19.62 -1.88 -23.91
C THR A 39 -19.79 -1.26 -25.31
N ALA A 40 -18.73 -0.63 -25.81
CA ALA A 40 -18.65 -0.25 -27.21
C ALA A 40 -18.53 -1.53 -28.05
N THR A 41 -19.66 -2.10 -28.46
CA THR A 41 -19.70 -3.23 -29.39
C THR A 41 -19.26 -2.78 -30.78
N MET A 42 -17.95 -2.75 -31.01
CA MET A 42 -17.38 -2.68 -32.35
C MET A 42 -17.42 -4.09 -32.94
N SER A 43 -18.48 -4.38 -33.69
CA SER A 43 -18.61 -5.63 -34.44
C SER A 43 -17.66 -5.62 -35.65
N THR A 44 -16.40 -5.95 -35.43
CA THR A 44 -15.42 -6.27 -36.47
C THR A 44 -15.50 -7.76 -36.76
N SER A 45 -16.01 -8.13 -37.95
CA SER A 45 -16.02 -9.52 -38.41
C SER A 45 -14.59 -9.95 -38.77
N TYR A 46 -13.91 -10.67 -37.89
CA TYR A 46 -12.56 -11.19 -38.13
C TYR A 46 -12.64 -12.56 -38.84
N PRO A 47 -11.98 -12.71 -40.00
CA PRO A 47 -11.91 -14.00 -40.68
C PRO A 47 -10.89 -14.91 -39.98
N ASN A 48 -11.31 -16.14 -39.66
CA ASN A 48 -10.58 -17.21 -38.97
C ASN A 48 -10.30 -16.95 -37.49
N GLY A 49 -10.86 -17.82 -36.63
CA GLY A 49 -10.79 -17.82 -35.15
C GLY A 49 -9.40 -18.01 -34.53
N MET A 50 -8.43 -17.25 -34.99
CA MET A 50 -7.15 -17.10 -34.32
C MET A 50 -7.33 -16.00 -33.28
N ILE A 51 -7.51 -16.39 -32.00
CA ILE A 51 -7.56 -15.44 -30.89
C ILE A 51 -6.31 -14.56 -30.99
N HIS A 52 -6.49 -13.28 -31.27
CA HIS A 52 -5.37 -12.35 -31.36
C HIS A 52 -4.80 -12.18 -29.95
N SER A 53 -3.57 -12.64 -29.74
CA SER A 53 -2.85 -12.51 -28.46
C SER A 53 -2.95 -11.09 -27.89
N ASP A 54 -2.90 -10.08 -28.75
CA ASP A 54 -3.00 -8.67 -28.37
C ASP A 54 -4.38 -8.31 -27.77
N MET A 55 -5.47 -8.86 -28.33
CA MET A 55 -6.82 -8.62 -27.84
C MET A 55 -7.02 -9.25 -26.46
N LEU A 56 -6.56 -10.48 -26.27
CA LEU A 56 -6.63 -11.16 -24.98
C LEU A 56 -5.73 -10.48 -23.94
N THR A 57 -4.53 -10.05 -24.32
CA THR A 57 -3.61 -9.30 -23.45
C THR A 57 -4.26 -8.01 -22.96
N SER A 58 -4.90 -7.26 -23.87
CA SER A 58 -5.62 -6.03 -23.53
C SER A 58 -6.80 -6.31 -22.61
N ALA A 59 -7.62 -7.32 -22.93
CA ALA A 59 -8.81 -7.67 -22.14
C ALA A 59 -8.44 -8.14 -20.72
N LEU A 60 -7.43 -9.00 -20.60
CA LEU A 60 -6.92 -9.43 -19.29
C LEU A 60 -6.31 -8.26 -18.50
N SER A 61 -5.54 -7.38 -19.16
CA SER A 61 -4.94 -6.23 -18.50
C SER A 61 -5.99 -5.28 -17.93
N GLU A 62 -6.98 -4.89 -18.74
CA GLU A 62 -8.10 -4.04 -18.29
C GLU A 62 -8.86 -4.68 -17.13
N TYR A 63 -9.06 -6.00 -17.20
CA TYR A 63 -9.74 -6.75 -16.16
C TYR A 63 -8.97 -6.73 -14.83
N TYR A 64 -7.67 -7.04 -14.86
CA TYR A 64 -6.82 -6.98 -13.67
C TYR A 64 -6.72 -5.56 -13.11
N GLU A 65 -6.58 -4.55 -13.97
CA GLU A 65 -6.60 -3.14 -13.57
C GLU A 65 -7.86 -2.82 -12.78
N ASN A 66 -9.03 -3.21 -13.28
CA ASN A 66 -10.30 -2.94 -12.60
C ASN A 66 -10.40 -3.62 -11.22
N ILE A 67 -9.98 -4.88 -11.08
CA ILE A 67 -9.99 -5.55 -9.76
C ILE A 67 -9.05 -4.87 -8.79
N VAL A 68 -7.78 -4.67 -9.20
CA VAL A 68 -6.77 -4.04 -8.34
C VAL A 68 -7.25 -2.65 -7.95
N ASP A 69 -7.86 -1.93 -8.89
CA ASP A 69 -8.37 -0.60 -8.63
C ASP A 69 -9.45 -0.59 -7.53
N GLN A 70 -10.47 -1.43 -7.68
CA GLN A 70 -11.57 -1.53 -6.72
C GLN A 70 -11.08 -1.95 -5.33
N VAL A 71 -10.20 -2.95 -5.27
CA VAL A 71 -9.62 -3.43 -4.01
C VAL A 71 -8.86 -2.30 -3.33
N VAL A 72 -7.97 -1.63 -4.05
CA VAL A 72 -7.11 -0.59 -3.47
C VAL A 72 -7.91 0.66 -3.11
N VAL A 73 -8.90 1.07 -3.91
CA VAL A 73 -9.79 2.20 -3.58
C VAL A 73 -10.56 1.94 -2.30
N THR A 74 -11.16 0.75 -2.15
CA THR A 74 -11.91 0.38 -0.94
C THR A 74 -11.00 0.42 0.29
N LEU A 75 -9.80 -0.16 0.19
CA LEU A 75 -8.84 -0.19 1.30
C LEU A 75 -8.29 1.20 1.63
N ILE A 76 -8.09 2.08 0.64
CA ILE A 76 -7.74 3.49 0.89
C ILE A 76 -8.81 4.17 1.74
N GLU A 77 -10.08 3.97 1.42
CA GLU A 77 -11.20 4.56 2.17
C GLU A 77 -11.25 4.02 3.61
N ASP A 78 -11.10 2.72 3.81
CA ASP A 78 -11.10 2.09 5.13
C ASP A 78 -9.91 2.52 6.00
N ILE A 79 -8.70 2.54 5.42
CA ILE A 79 -7.50 2.97 6.14
C ILE A 79 -7.60 4.47 6.49
N THR A 80 -8.00 5.31 5.54
CA THR A 80 -8.06 6.77 5.78
C THR A 80 -9.20 7.16 6.71
N SER A 81 -10.30 6.41 6.74
CA SER A 81 -11.41 6.64 7.68
C SER A 81 -11.09 6.17 9.11
N SER A 82 -10.32 5.08 9.26
CA SER A 82 -9.89 4.57 10.58
C SER A 82 -8.66 5.29 11.15
N ALA A 83 -7.80 5.86 10.29
CA ALA A 83 -6.56 6.53 10.66
C ALA A 83 -6.68 7.59 11.78
N PRO A 84 -7.69 8.50 11.80
CA PRO A 84 -7.83 9.47 12.89
C PRO A 84 -8.04 8.80 14.25
N TYR A 85 -8.84 7.73 14.30
CA TYR A 85 -9.13 7.03 15.54
C TYR A 85 -7.92 6.29 16.06
N SER A 86 -7.19 5.59 15.18
CA SER A 86 -5.94 4.92 15.54
C SER A 86 -4.88 5.91 16.02
N TYR A 87 -4.70 7.01 15.28
CA TYR A 87 -3.81 8.09 15.68
C TYR A 87 -4.19 8.59 17.08
N MET A 88 -5.44 9.00 17.28
CA MET A 88 -5.90 9.52 18.58
C MET A 88 -5.73 8.48 19.69
N SER A 89 -6.05 7.21 19.46
CA SER A 89 -5.88 6.14 20.45
C SER A 89 -4.42 5.94 20.86
N ILE A 90 -3.48 6.03 19.92
CA ILE A 90 -2.04 5.88 20.20
C ILE A 90 -1.53 7.08 21.01
N TYR A 91 -1.95 8.30 20.63
CA TYR A 91 -1.44 9.54 21.23
C TYR A 91 -2.19 9.99 22.50
N HIS A 92 -3.39 9.47 22.78
CA HIS A 92 -4.16 9.78 24.01
C HIS A 92 -3.68 9.01 25.24
N ILE A 93 -2.91 7.93 25.07
CA ILE A 93 -2.38 7.14 26.19
C ILE A 93 -1.32 7.93 26.98
N SER A 94 -0.71 8.97 26.40
CA SER A 94 0.26 9.83 27.07
C SER A 94 -0.32 11.22 27.40
N PRO A 95 -1.02 11.39 28.54
CA PRO A 95 -1.63 12.67 28.94
C PRO A 95 -0.62 13.73 29.40
N MET A 96 0.67 13.41 29.53
CA MET A 96 1.64 14.30 30.19
C MET A 96 2.36 15.32 29.29
N LYS A 97 2.35 15.17 27.97
CA LYS A 97 3.06 16.08 27.05
C LYS A 97 2.12 16.96 26.26
N ARG A 98 1.55 17.96 26.94
CA ARG A 98 0.57 18.91 26.37
C ARG A 98 1.19 20.05 25.55
N GLY A 99 2.49 20.02 25.25
CA GLY A 99 3.21 21.16 24.67
C GLY A 99 4.20 20.84 23.55
N ALA A 100 4.37 19.58 23.14
CA ALA A 100 5.20 19.24 21.99
C ALA A 100 4.36 19.30 20.71
N ASP A 101 4.90 19.93 19.66
CA ASP A 101 4.31 20.07 18.33
C ASP A 101 4.04 18.69 17.69
N ARG A 102 2.92 18.08 18.07
CA ARG A 102 2.40 16.90 17.39
C ARG A 102 1.91 17.33 16.02
N ALA A 103 2.32 16.61 14.98
CA ALA A 103 1.80 16.81 13.65
C ALA A 103 0.26 16.75 13.71
N PRO A 104 -0.47 17.78 13.25
CA PRO A 104 -1.92 17.74 13.28
C PRO A 104 -2.41 16.52 12.51
N VAL A 105 -3.37 15.78 13.07
CA VAL A 105 -3.95 14.54 12.50
C VAL A 105 -4.30 14.68 11.02
N ARG A 106 -4.73 15.87 10.61
CA ARG A 106 -5.02 16.18 9.21
C ARG A 106 -3.81 15.97 8.30
N LEU A 107 -2.62 16.42 8.70
CA LEU A 107 -1.38 16.23 7.91
C LEU A 107 -1.00 14.76 7.83
N PHE A 108 -1.14 14.01 8.93
CA PHE A 108 -0.93 12.57 8.94
C PHE A 108 -1.87 11.85 7.95
N VAL A 109 -3.17 12.12 8.02
CA VAL A 109 -4.18 11.50 7.13
C VAL A 109 -3.96 11.90 5.67
N HIS A 110 -3.60 13.15 5.40
CA HIS A 110 -3.27 13.60 4.04
C HIS A 110 -2.03 12.88 3.49
N ALA A 111 -0.94 12.85 4.24
CA ALA A 111 0.29 12.14 3.84
C ALA A 111 0.04 10.64 3.61
N LEU A 112 -0.75 10.01 4.48
CA LEU A 112 -1.16 8.61 4.36
C LEU A 112 -1.95 8.39 3.06
N ARG A 113 -2.96 9.22 2.80
CA ARG A 113 -3.78 9.13 1.59
C ARG A 113 -2.95 9.32 0.32
N ASP A 114 -2.04 10.29 0.30
CA ASP A 114 -1.17 10.54 -0.83
C ASP A 114 -0.26 9.34 -1.12
N HIS A 115 0.29 8.72 -0.07
CA HIS A 115 1.16 7.56 -0.22
C HIS A 115 0.40 6.31 -0.67
N LEU A 116 -0.81 6.08 -0.17
CA LEU A 116 -1.65 4.97 -0.64
C LEU A 116 -2.10 5.18 -2.10
N ASN A 117 -2.40 6.42 -2.50
CA ASN A 117 -2.69 6.74 -3.90
C ASN A 117 -1.48 6.52 -4.82
N LEU A 118 -0.27 6.84 -4.34
CA LEU A 118 0.97 6.54 -5.07
C LEU A 118 1.16 5.02 -5.24
N MET A 119 0.91 4.26 -4.18
CA MET A 119 0.95 2.79 -4.23
C MET A 119 -0.08 2.23 -5.22
N ARG A 120 -1.32 2.75 -5.21
CA ARG A 120 -2.36 2.43 -6.20
C ARG A 120 -1.86 2.67 -7.63
N ALA A 121 -1.31 3.84 -7.91
CA ALA A 121 -0.80 4.19 -9.23
C ALA A 121 0.34 3.25 -9.67
N ASN A 122 1.25 2.90 -8.75
CA ASN A 122 2.34 1.96 -9.04
C ASN A 122 1.82 0.54 -9.33
N LEU A 123 0.82 0.07 -8.59
CA LEU A 123 0.20 -1.23 -8.82
C LEU A 123 -0.46 -1.27 -10.21
N LEU A 124 -1.29 -0.29 -10.52
CA LEU A 124 -1.95 -0.20 -11.84
C LEU A 124 -0.95 -0.13 -12.99
N ALA A 125 0.09 0.70 -12.87
CA ALA A 125 1.14 0.81 -13.88
C ALA A 125 1.96 -0.48 -14.07
N SER A 126 1.92 -1.41 -13.12
CA SER A 126 2.65 -2.67 -13.18
C SER A 126 1.85 -3.80 -13.81
N ILE A 127 0.52 -3.70 -13.88
CA ILE A 127 -0.35 -4.79 -14.37
C ILE A 127 -0.06 -5.10 -15.84
N HIS A 128 -0.08 -4.09 -16.71
CA HIS A 128 0.10 -4.32 -18.14
C HIS A 128 1.46 -4.97 -18.46
N PRO A 129 2.62 -4.48 -17.95
CA PRO A 129 3.89 -5.18 -18.13
C PRO A 129 3.91 -6.61 -17.58
N LEU A 130 3.23 -6.86 -16.45
CA LEU A 130 3.16 -8.21 -15.85
C LEU A 130 2.34 -9.16 -16.73
N VAL A 131 1.23 -8.70 -17.29
CA VAL A 131 0.39 -9.50 -18.20
C VAL A 131 1.15 -9.77 -19.51
N GLU A 132 1.73 -8.74 -20.13
CA GLU A 132 2.51 -8.86 -21.37
C GLU A 132 3.73 -9.77 -21.25
N SER A 133 4.44 -9.73 -20.11
CA SER A 133 5.66 -10.51 -19.92
C SER A 133 5.39 -11.99 -19.66
N ASN A 134 4.20 -12.35 -19.17
CA ASN A 134 3.87 -13.72 -18.78
C ASN A 134 2.93 -14.44 -19.77
N LEU A 135 2.12 -13.72 -20.56
CA LEU A 135 1.25 -14.34 -21.58
C LEU A 135 1.99 -15.10 -22.70
N PRO A 136 3.13 -14.64 -23.23
CA PRO A 136 3.83 -15.38 -24.30
C PRO A 136 4.27 -16.78 -23.88
N ALA A 137 4.50 -17.01 -22.57
CA ALA A 137 4.81 -18.34 -22.05
C ALA A 137 3.61 -19.28 -22.13
N ILE A 138 2.40 -18.74 -21.99
CA ILE A 138 1.12 -19.46 -22.09
C ILE A 138 0.79 -19.81 -23.55
N PHE A 139 1.14 -18.93 -24.50
CA PHE A 139 0.83 -19.13 -25.93
C PHE A 139 1.95 -19.75 -26.77
N SER A 140 3.02 -20.25 -26.15
CA SER A 140 4.06 -21.02 -26.86
C SER A 140 3.42 -22.21 -27.57
N PRO A 141 3.77 -22.51 -28.84
CA PRO A 141 2.84 -22.98 -29.88
C PRO A 141 1.98 -24.14 -29.41
N LEU A 142 0.79 -23.79 -28.93
CA LEU A 142 -0.26 -24.70 -28.53
C LEU A 142 -0.74 -25.44 -29.78
N PRO A 143 -0.68 -26.79 -29.84
CA PRO A 143 -1.36 -27.52 -30.91
C PRO A 143 -2.84 -27.14 -30.92
N SER A 144 -3.41 -26.95 -32.11
CA SER A 144 -4.76 -26.41 -32.36
C SER A 144 -5.93 -27.22 -31.78
N THR A 145 -5.66 -28.19 -30.91
CA THR A 145 -6.62 -29.08 -30.25
C THR A 145 -6.58 -28.95 -28.74
N LEU A 146 -5.97 -27.90 -28.18
CA LEU A 146 -5.91 -27.75 -26.73
C LEU A 146 -7.32 -27.67 -26.13
N ALA A 147 -7.54 -28.52 -25.14
CA ALA A 147 -8.77 -28.51 -24.36
C ALA A 147 -8.83 -27.21 -23.54
N ALA A 148 -10.02 -26.59 -23.45
CA ALA A 148 -10.29 -25.40 -22.63
C ALA A 148 -9.76 -25.50 -21.18
N ASN A 149 -9.61 -26.73 -20.68
CA ASN A 149 -9.04 -27.05 -19.37
C ASN A 149 -7.58 -26.57 -19.22
N GLU A 150 -6.74 -26.71 -20.23
CA GLU A 150 -5.32 -26.32 -20.16
C GLU A 150 -5.17 -24.79 -20.17
N LEU A 151 -5.94 -24.09 -21.01
CA LEU A 151 -5.99 -22.62 -21.01
C LEU A 151 -6.47 -22.07 -19.65
N THR A 152 -7.45 -22.74 -19.04
CA THR A 152 -7.93 -22.36 -17.71
C THR A 152 -6.83 -22.47 -16.65
N GLU A 153 -6.07 -23.57 -16.65
CA GLU A 153 -4.95 -23.76 -15.72
C GLU A 153 -3.82 -22.75 -15.94
N ASP A 154 -3.51 -22.42 -17.19
CA ASP A 154 -2.49 -21.42 -17.50
C ASP A 154 -2.89 -20.01 -17.06
N ILE A 155 -4.17 -19.64 -17.22
CA ILE A 155 -4.67 -18.37 -16.71
C ILE A 155 -4.65 -18.38 -15.17
N LEU A 156 -5.04 -19.47 -14.51
CA LEU A 156 -4.91 -19.57 -13.04
C LEU A 156 -3.44 -19.43 -12.57
N ALA A 157 -2.49 -20.00 -13.31
CA ALA A 157 -1.07 -19.82 -13.03
C ALA A 157 -0.64 -18.35 -13.19
N LEU A 158 -1.14 -17.66 -14.23
CA LEU A 158 -0.93 -16.23 -14.44
C LEU A 158 -1.50 -15.41 -13.29
N ASN A 159 -2.73 -15.68 -12.85
CA ASN A 159 -3.41 -14.98 -11.76
C ASN A 159 -2.56 -15.02 -10.49
N ARG A 160 -2.12 -16.22 -10.11
CA ARG A 160 -1.27 -16.43 -8.92
C ARG A 160 0.05 -15.71 -9.05
N HIS A 161 0.65 -15.73 -10.25
CA HIS A 161 1.90 -15.02 -10.49
C HIS A 161 1.73 -13.51 -10.36
N ILE A 162 0.71 -12.94 -10.99
CA ILE A 162 0.42 -11.50 -10.92
C ILE A 162 0.11 -11.09 -9.49
N GLY A 163 -0.78 -11.80 -8.78
CA GLY A 163 -1.12 -11.51 -7.39
C GLY A 163 0.12 -11.52 -6.48
N PHE A 164 1.02 -12.50 -6.65
CA PHE A 164 2.28 -12.55 -5.93
C PHE A 164 3.20 -11.36 -6.25
N GLN A 165 3.36 -10.99 -7.53
CA GLN A 165 4.19 -9.84 -7.93
C GLN A 165 3.63 -8.52 -7.40
N LEU A 166 2.31 -8.34 -7.45
CA LEU A 166 1.64 -7.17 -6.89
C LEU A 166 1.85 -7.08 -5.36
N GLY A 167 1.78 -8.20 -4.65
CA GLY A 167 2.13 -8.26 -3.22
C GLY A 167 3.57 -7.81 -2.94
N LEU A 168 4.53 -8.24 -3.77
CA LEU A 168 5.92 -7.77 -3.67
C LEU A 168 6.08 -6.28 -3.95
N ILE A 169 5.30 -5.72 -4.87
CA ILE A 169 5.32 -4.28 -5.20
C ILE A 169 4.80 -3.43 -4.03
N VAL A 170 3.81 -3.92 -3.28
CA VAL A 170 3.32 -3.24 -2.06
C VAL A 170 4.44 -3.09 -1.04
N ASN A 171 5.25 -4.13 -0.82
CA ASN A 171 6.36 -4.16 0.13
C ASN A 171 5.98 -3.51 1.48
N VAL A 172 5.05 -4.16 2.17
CA VAL A 172 4.37 -3.70 3.39
C VAL A 172 5.30 -3.06 4.41
N ASN A 173 6.45 -3.69 4.65
CA ASN A 173 7.40 -3.23 5.65
C ASN A 173 8.07 -1.91 5.25
N GLU A 174 8.58 -1.83 4.01
CA GLU A 174 9.24 -0.63 3.50
C GLU A 174 8.24 0.52 3.33
N ALA A 175 7.05 0.24 2.81
CA ALA A 175 5.99 1.23 2.63
C ALA A 175 5.56 1.84 3.98
N ALA A 176 5.33 1.01 5.00
CA ALA A 176 4.98 1.49 6.33
C ALA A 176 6.07 2.41 6.92
N ASP A 177 7.34 1.99 6.84
CA ASP A 177 8.46 2.76 7.37
C ASP A 177 8.61 4.12 6.67
N ILE A 178 8.44 4.16 5.34
CA ILE A 178 8.48 5.41 4.57
C ILE A 178 7.31 6.32 4.94
N MET A 179 6.09 5.79 5.00
CA MET A 179 4.88 6.56 5.35
C MET A 179 5.01 7.23 6.73
N ILE A 180 5.56 6.52 7.72
CA ILE A 180 5.76 7.06 9.07
C ILE A 180 6.88 8.10 9.07
N ALA A 181 7.99 7.82 8.40
CA ALA A 181 9.10 8.76 8.31
C ALA A 181 8.70 10.07 7.61
N GLN A 182 7.73 10.03 6.69
CA GLN A 182 7.21 11.21 5.97
C GLN A 182 6.12 11.95 6.76
N SER A 183 5.30 11.22 7.51
CA SER A 183 4.16 11.80 8.24
C SER A 183 4.50 12.31 9.63
N MET A 184 5.64 11.91 10.18
CA MET A 184 6.22 12.44 11.41
C MET A 184 7.31 13.44 11.02
N PRO A 185 7.05 14.76 11.06
CA PRO A 185 8.10 15.75 10.92
C PRO A 185 9.17 15.42 11.94
N ARG A 186 10.39 15.08 11.48
CA ARG A 186 11.50 14.95 12.41
C ARG A 186 11.68 16.32 13.04
N LEU A 187 11.34 16.45 14.32
CA LEU A 187 11.50 17.66 15.12
C LEU A 187 13.00 18.04 15.32
N ASN A 188 13.90 17.54 14.47
CA ASN A 188 15.34 17.61 14.61
C ASN A 188 15.97 18.27 13.39
N SER A 189 16.24 19.57 13.48
CA SER A 189 17.61 20.09 13.37
C SER A 189 17.76 21.61 13.60
N GLU A 190 16.86 22.28 14.33
CA GLU A 190 17.03 23.73 14.59
C GLU A 190 18.09 24.06 15.65
N ASN A 191 18.81 23.07 16.19
CA ASN A 191 19.91 23.31 17.14
C ASN A 191 21.31 23.03 16.55
N SER A 192 21.43 23.07 15.21
CA SER A 192 22.73 23.38 14.61
C SER A 192 23.00 24.85 14.94
N ASN A 193 23.64 25.08 16.09
CA ASN A 193 24.36 26.32 16.38
C ASN A 193 25.36 26.54 15.23
N ASP A 194 24.88 27.14 14.16
CA ASP A 194 25.69 27.85 13.20
C ASP A 194 26.25 29.05 13.96
N ASN A 195 27.32 28.78 14.71
CA ASN A 195 28.43 29.71 14.80
C ASN A 195 29.02 29.79 13.37
N GLU A 196 28.25 30.36 12.44
CA GLU A 196 28.81 30.99 11.24
C GLU A 196 29.55 32.22 11.78
N GLU A 197 30.82 32.00 12.11
CA GLU A 197 31.79 33.09 12.17
C GLU A 197 31.73 33.82 10.82
N ASP A 198 31.44 35.11 10.91
CA ASP A 198 31.46 36.08 9.83
C ASP A 198 32.77 35.95 9.01
N ASP A 199 32.72 35.27 7.87
CA ASP A 199 33.72 35.42 6.82
C ASP A 199 33.01 36.01 5.59
N ASP A 200 33.09 37.34 5.54
CA ASP A 200 32.78 38.18 4.40
C ASP A 200 33.49 37.69 3.12
N ASP A 201 32.90 38.03 1.98
CA ASP A 201 33.47 38.04 0.62
C ASP A 201 33.39 36.73 -0.20
N ALA A 202 32.37 36.62 -1.05
CA ALA A 202 32.55 36.76 -2.50
C ALA A 202 31.30 36.34 -3.28
N TYR A 203 30.73 37.34 -3.95
CA TYR A 203 29.73 37.27 -5.01
C TYR A 203 30.16 36.33 -6.15
N TYR A 204 29.43 35.22 -6.40
CA TYR A 204 29.21 34.71 -7.76
C TYR A 204 27.87 33.99 -7.92
N ASP A 205 27.25 34.38 -9.03
CA ASP A 205 26.05 33.95 -9.72
C ASP A 205 26.21 32.53 -10.28
N ASP A 206 25.36 31.56 -9.90
CA ASP A 206 25.06 30.41 -10.76
C ASP A 206 23.75 29.72 -10.33
N GLU A 207 22.68 30.21 -10.94
CA GLU A 207 21.36 29.62 -10.90
C GLU A 207 21.32 28.38 -11.81
N GLN A 208 20.71 27.29 -11.33
CA GLN A 208 20.47 26.01 -12.01
C GLN A 208 21.51 24.89 -11.83
N ARG A 209 21.30 24.08 -10.78
CA ARG A 209 21.35 22.60 -10.88
C ARG A 209 20.80 21.93 -9.62
N HIS A 210 20.09 20.82 -9.83
CA HIS A 210 19.81 19.73 -8.88
C HIS A 210 18.48 19.71 -8.12
N ARG A 211 17.44 19.26 -8.83
CA ARG A 211 16.28 18.55 -8.25
C ARG A 211 16.30 17.03 -8.45
N VAL A 212 17.47 16.42 -8.63
CA VAL A 212 17.64 14.97 -8.65
C VAL A 212 18.86 14.60 -7.79
N SER A 213 18.70 14.45 -6.47
CA SER A 213 19.62 13.73 -5.56
C SER A 213 19.14 13.68 -4.10
N VAL A 214 17.85 13.47 -3.85
CA VAL A 214 17.36 13.34 -2.45
C VAL A 214 17.57 11.92 -1.89
N LYS A 215 17.75 10.90 -2.73
CA LYS A 215 17.74 9.48 -2.30
C LYS A 215 19.08 8.95 -1.77
N VAL A 216 20.23 9.59 -2.02
CA VAL A 216 21.56 9.07 -1.61
C VAL A 216 22.18 9.81 -0.41
N ARG A 217 21.69 11.01 -0.06
CA ARG A 217 22.30 11.84 1.00
C ARG A 217 22.02 11.35 2.43
N TRP A 218 20.92 10.62 2.64
CA TRP A 218 20.48 10.19 3.98
C TRP A 218 21.31 9.05 4.56
N GLN A 219 21.87 8.14 3.75
CA GLN A 219 22.69 7.05 4.27
C GLN A 219 24.11 7.48 4.69
N GLN A 220 24.62 8.61 4.16
CA GLN A 220 25.99 9.05 4.45
C GLN A 220 26.10 9.92 5.72
N LYS A 221 25.07 10.71 6.05
CA LYS A 221 25.06 11.59 7.23
C LYS A 221 24.92 10.81 8.55
N SER A 222 24.20 9.68 8.53
CA SER A 222 24.07 8.79 9.70
C SER A 222 25.38 8.12 10.12
N ARG A 223 26.32 7.90 9.18
CA ARG A 223 27.65 7.35 9.49
C ARG A 223 28.61 8.39 10.07
N GLN A 224 28.48 9.66 9.70
CA GLN A 224 29.34 10.73 10.24
C GLN A 224 28.96 11.11 11.68
N MET A 225 27.66 11.13 12.02
CA MET A 225 27.21 11.45 13.39
C MET A 225 27.71 10.47 14.44
N LEU A 226 27.86 9.19 14.09
CA LEU A 226 28.30 8.13 15.00
C LEU A 226 29.78 8.24 15.41
N MET A 227 30.59 9.03 14.69
CA MET A 227 32.00 9.24 15.02
C MET A 227 32.23 10.45 15.93
N THR A 228 31.33 11.43 15.95
CA THR A 228 31.51 12.67 16.73
C THR A 228 31.13 12.49 18.20
N LEU A 229 30.22 11.56 18.51
CA LEU A 229 29.74 11.31 19.87
C LEU A 229 30.74 10.57 20.80
N ARG A 230 31.93 10.20 20.33
CA ARG A 230 32.91 9.43 21.12
C ARG A 230 34.05 10.24 21.73
N ARG A 231 34.13 11.57 21.52
CA ARG A 231 35.32 12.36 21.91
C ARG A 231 35.18 13.29 23.12
N HIS A 232 34.01 13.47 23.72
CA HIS A 232 33.86 14.40 24.85
C HIS A 232 33.19 13.75 26.05
N LEU A 233 34.00 13.04 26.84
CA LEU A 233 33.72 12.70 28.23
C LEU A 233 34.99 12.96 29.05
N VAL A 234 35.17 14.22 29.46
CA VAL A 234 36.00 14.60 30.61
C VAL A 234 35.01 14.94 31.73
N PRO A 235 35.04 14.24 32.87
CA PRO A 235 34.14 14.55 33.98
C PRO A 235 34.69 15.75 34.75
N SER A 236 33.91 16.84 34.79
CA SER A 236 34.09 17.96 35.72
C SER A 236 32.98 17.88 36.75
N GLU A 237 33.35 18.01 38.02
CA GLU A 237 32.47 17.92 39.19
C GLU A 237 31.56 19.14 39.25
N ASP A 238 30.29 19.02 38.82
CA ASP A 238 29.20 19.95 39.14
C ASP A 238 27.86 19.18 39.21
N GLU A 239 27.43 18.90 40.44
CA GLU A 239 26.36 17.97 40.85
C GLU A 239 24.91 18.47 40.62
N GLN A 240 24.69 19.44 39.72
CA GLN A 240 23.35 19.98 39.42
C GLN A 240 22.90 19.79 37.96
N VAL A 241 23.71 19.17 37.10
CA VAL A 241 23.38 18.92 35.68
C VAL A 241 22.71 17.54 35.47
N GLU A 242 22.72 16.66 36.48
CA GLU A 242 22.28 15.28 36.32
C GLU A 242 20.75 15.12 36.23
N GLU A 243 19.97 16.04 36.80
CA GLU A 243 18.49 15.97 36.76
C GLU A 243 17.91 16.38 35.40
N MET A 244 18.57 17.28 34.65
CA MET A 244 18.09 17.73 33.35
C MET A 244 18.31 16.68 32.24
N VAL A 245 19.36 15.86 32.35
CA VAL A 245 19.69 14.83 31.34
C VAL A 245 18.75 13.61 31.42
N LEU A 246 18.14 13.36 32.58
CA LEU A 246 17.28 12.19 32.80
C LEU A 246 15.87 12.35 32.18
N VAL A 247 15.43 13.59 31.97
CA VAL A 247 14.13 13.91 31.35
C VAL A 247 14.14 13.63 29.83
N ASP A 248 15.24 13.93 29.15
CA ASP A 248 15.36 13.74 27.70
C ASP A 248 15.37 12.26 27.28
N ALA A 249 16.06 11.40 28.03
CA ALA A 249 16.12 9.97 27.73
C ALA A 249 14.74 9.29 27.83
N SER A 250 13.94 9.67 28.83
CA SER A 250 12.59 9.16 29.03
C SER A 250 11.64 9.60 27.91
N GLN A 251 11.85 10.81 27.37
CA GLN A 251 11.03 11.33 26.27
C GLN A 251 11.30 10.63 24.95
N GLN A 252 12.56 10.38 24.62
CA GLN A 252 12.93 9.67 23.41
C GLN A 252 12.37 8.23 23.38
N GLU A 253 12.28 7.58 24.53
CA GLU A 253 11.72 6.23 24.64
C GLU A 253 10.21 6.19 24.36
N GLU A 254 9.45 7.20 24.83
CA GLU A 254 8.00 7.29 24.58
C GLU A 254 7.66 7.60 23.11
N GLU A 255 8.36 8.54 22.48
CA GLU A 255 8.16 8.87 21.06
C GLU A 255 8.47 7.65 20.17
N SER A 256 9.49 6.88 20.54
CA SER A 256 9.81 5.60 19.91
C SER A 256 8.68 4.58 20.04
N LYS A 257 8.02 4.49 21.21
CA LYS A 257 6.86 3.61 21.44
C LYS A 257 5.64 4.03 20.61
N GLU A 258 5.32 5.31 20.57
CA GLU A 258 4.20 5.85 19.79
C GLU A 258 4.42 5.62 18.29
N SER A 259 5.62 5.97 17.78
CA SER A 259 5.99 5.73 16.38
C SER A 259 5.95 4.24 16.03
N LYS A 260 6.38 3.38 16.94
CA LYS A 260 6.34 1.93 16.73
C LYS A 260 4.89 1.42 16.69
N ALA A 261 4.03 1.86 17.59
CA ALA A 261 2.63 1.45 17.61
C ALA A 261 1.90 1.88 16.32
N LEU A 262 2.17 3.09 15.84
CA LEU A 262 1.64 3.57 14.56
C LEU A 262 2.17 2.73 13.38
N ALA A 263 3.45 2.33 13.45
CA ALA A 263 4.04 1.43 12.46
C ALA A 263 3.38 0.07 12.42
N ASP A 264 3.18 -0.53 13.58
CA ASP A 264 2.56 -1.85 13.68
C ASP A 264 1.10 -1.81 13.20
N TRP A 265 0.36 -0.73 13.50
CA TRP A 265 -0.98 -0.50 12.97
C TRP A 265 -0.99 -0.40 11.44
N LEU A 266 -0.08 0.39 10.86
CA LEU A 266 -0.03 0.59 9.41
C LEU A 266 0.41 -0.70 8.69
N ARG A 267 1.39 -1.42 9.25
CA ARG A 267 1.82 -2.73 8.70
C ARG A 267 0.68 -3.74 8.71
N ALA A 268 -0.18 -3.74 9.72
CA ALA A 268 -1.33 -4.64 9.76
C ALA A 268 -2.29 -4.39 8.60
N TRP A 269 -2.63 -3.13 8.32
CA TRP A 269 -3.47 -2.76 7.16
C TRP A 269 -2.82 -3.05 5.82
N LEU A 270 -1.53 -2.72 5.67
CA LEU A 270 -0.81 -3.00 4.42
C LEU A 270 -0.65 -4.51 4.18
N ALA A 271 -0.49 -5.31 5.24
CA ALA A 271 -0.49 -6.77 5.14
C ALA A 271 -1.85 -7.32 4.71
N GLU A 272 -2.95 -6.66 5.07
CA GLU A 272 -4.29 -7.00 4.57
C GLU A 272 -4.41 -6.73 3.07
N ILE A 273 -3.85 -5.62 2.55
CA ILE A 273 -3.76 -5.37 1.10
C ILE A 273 -3.00 -6.50 0.41
N GLU A 274 -1.82 -6.86 0.92
CA GLU A 274 -1.01 -7.96 0.38
C GLU A 274 -1.80 -9.27 0.38
N GLN A 275 -2.50 -9.58 1.48
CA GLN A 275 -3.29 -10.79 1.61
C GLN A 275 -4.47 -10.84 0.63
N ILE A 276 -5.20 -9.73 0.47
CA ILE A 276 -6.32 -9.63 -0.47
C ILE A 276 -5.81 -9.79 -1.91
N LEU A 277 -4.70 -9.14 -2.25
CA LEU A 277 -4.08 -9.26 -3.57
C LEU A 277 -3.52 -10.66 -3.87
N VAL A 278 -3.13 -11.43 -2.84
CA VAL A 278 -2.61 -12.79 -3.02
C VAL A 278 -3.73 -13.84 -3.02
N ILE A 279 -4.75 -13.70 -2.16
CA ILE A 279 -5.76 -14.74 -1.92
C ILE A 279 -7.08 -14.43 -2.64
N GLU A 280 -7.66 -13.26 -2.40
CA GLU A 280 -8.99 -12.93 -2.96
C GLU A 280 -8.93 -12.59 -4.44
N PHE A 281 -7.77 -12.10 -4.89
CA PHE A 281 -7.51 -11.85 -6.29
C PHE A 281 -7.69 -13.12 -7.14
N ASP A 282 -7.18 -14.27 -6.69
CA ASP A 282 -7.30 -15.54 -7.44
C ASP A 282 -8.79 -15.92 -7.62
N GLN A 283 -9.60 -15.76 -6.57
CA GLN A 283 -11.03 -16.07 -6.61
C GLN A 283 -11.78 -15.17 -7.59
N ARG A 284 -11.58 -13.84 -7.51
CA ARG A 284 -12.26 -12.89 -8.42
C ARG A 284 -11.82 -13.08 -9.86
N VAL A 285 -10.54 -13.37 -10.09
CA VAL A 285 -10.05 -13.59 -11.46
C VAL A 285 -10.55 -14.89 -12.03
N GLN A 286 -10.68 -15.94 -11.23
CA GLN A 286 -11.25 -17.21 -11.68
C GLN A 286 -12.68 -17.03 -12.22
N ASP A 287 -13.56 -16.34 -11.48
CA ASP A 287 -14.96 -16.13 -11.88
C ASP A 287 -15.07 -15.40 -13.23
N ALA A 288 -14.25 -14.39 -13.46
CA ALA A 288 -14.27 -13.67 -14.73
C ALA A 288 -13.54 -14.38 -15.86
N THR A 289 -12.48 -15.12 -15.57
CA THR A 289 -11.80 -15.93 -16.59
C THR A 289 -12.78 -16.93 -17.18
N LEU A 290 -13.58 -17.58 -16.33
CA LEU A 290 -14.66 -18.47 -16.77
C LEU A 290 -15.67 -17.72 -17.64
N SER A 291 -16.11 -16.53 -17.22
CA SER A 291 -17.02 -15.70 -18.03
C SER A 291 -16.44 -15.31 -19.40
N ILE A 292 -15.16 -14.95 -19.48
CA ILE A 292 -14.48 -14.59 -20.72
C ILE A 292 -14.37 -15.82 -21.63
N LEU A 293 -13.98 -16.97 -21.07
CA LEU A 293 -13.88 -18.22 -21.83
C LEU A 293 -15.24 -18.69 -22.35
N GLU A 294 -16.31 -18.53 -21.56
CA GLU A 294 -17.68 -18.81 -21.99
C GLU A 294 -18.06 -17.94 -23.20
N ASP A 295 -17.78 -16.63 -23.16
CA ASP A 295 -18.05 -15.72 -24.28
C ASP A 295 -17.30 -16.12 -25.55
N PHE A 296 -16.05 -16.58 -25.45
CA PHE A 296 -15.26 -17.02 -26.61
C PHE A 296 -15.66 -18.40 -27.15
N LEU A 297 -16.18 -19.30 -26.31
CA LEU A 297 -16.54 -20.67 -26.71
C LEU A 297 -17.94 -20.78 -27.32
N VAL A 298 -18.84 -19.84 -27.04
CA VAL A 298 -20.23 -19.86 -27.56
C VAL A 298 -20.32 -19.53 -29.06
N ASP A 299 -19.30 -18.89 -29.64
CA ASP A 299 -19.33 -18.41 -31.02
C ASP A 299 -19.02 -19.49 -32.10
N ASP A 300 -18.57 -20.69 -31.73
CA ASP A 300 -18.12 -21.72 -32.70
C ASP A 300 -19.23 -22.68 -33.22
N ASP A 301 -20.44 -22.65 -32.65
CA ASP A 301 -21.52 -23.61 -32.98
C ASP A 301 -22.55 -23.12 -34.03
N ASN A 302 -22.36 -21.95 -34.67
CA ASN A 302 -23.34 -21.33 -35.58
C ASN A 302 -22.77 -20.94 -36.95
#